data_AF-A0A7L9C8U2-F1
#
_entry.id   AF-A0A7L9C8U2-F1
#
_cell.length_a   1.000
_cell.length_b   1.000
_cell.length_c   1.000
_cell.angle_alpha   90.00
_cell.angle_beta   90.00
_cell.angle_gamma   90.00
#
_symmetry.space_group_name_H-M   'P 1'
#
loop_
_entity.id
_entity.type
_entity.pdbx_description
1 polymer ?
#
loop_
_entity_poly.entity_id
_entity_poly.type
_entity_poly.pdbx_seq_one_letter_code
_entity_poly.pdbx_strand_id
1 'polypeptide(L)'
;MNIRKPYTFQCFFALLFIGTIGCCVKSGAMTTEREDIAKEKEIYSKKAFYHDTIRGLWKKRRPVYLKWLQGSAQTPYNLYNLQNETNNLLKYAGLTQDVELTEELILLYAKALDTLDETDAYAFYYYPDSPRRSVHKLSSRHKMWLDNQKPVGDESILVSSQFLYLLSEATDIVSRLPPDKQTPAMQNAIRQFVPVLLDHYKRWVFDEAEPFQVRGWGCKMKGKYVETGMNHFTFVKKKLNRELGDQGCPSYCNAVTDTDMWIIAGVVNLLAAHRKDSSLVVFPQEWYNQFLAYAGVGIDLLKTRFVYPEYTNFAGQPVTGALFDAGAWDDHSDYAYAGYCGKEYPDPGKKKKGKDVGWDLSHARRFVHVFDALHKHRVIFNMDFPSEDFMKMLTNQFLYATFNRDFKLPLFSNFMDGSNGWFRAGYEDRVGFGYGPWDMSISVLTGGYGFWSIYNPDVETVFRALLEMINTTDPEVREHLQIHYEKNYWSKYERPRNIDFSQKEDAGRQSVLIQFLPSLYYIIQ
;
A
#
# COMPACT_ATOMS: atom_id res chain seq x y z
N MET A 1 -4.37 -46.26 -18.96
CA MET A 1 -3.78 -45.07 -18.30
C MET A 1 -2.50 -45.51 -17.60
N ASN A 2 -1.35 -45.14 -18.16
CA ASN A 2 -0.04 -45.61 -17.72
C ASN A 2 0.42 -44.89 -16.45
N ILE A 3 0.66 -45.67 -15.40
CA ILE A 3 1.17 -45.25 -14.10
C ILE A 3 2.70 -45.17 -14.18
N ARG A 4 3.27 -43.96 -14.04
CA ARG A 4 4.73 -43.78 -13.90
C ARG A 4 5.13 -43.87 -12.42
N LYS A 5 6.11 -44.72 -12.13
CA LYS A 5 6.85 -44.82 -10.85
C LYS A 5 8.00 -43.79 -10.79
N PRO A 6 8.51 -43.46 -9.58
CA PRO A 6 9.49 -42.40 -9.39
C PRO A 6 10.95 -42.88 -9.57
N TYR A 7 11.83 -41.94 -9.93
CA TYR A 7 13.27 -42.12 -10.09
C TYR A 7 13.99 -42.09 -8.73
N THR A 8 14.81 -43.10 -8.48
CA THR A 8 15.83 -43.15 -7.42
C THR A 8 17.14 -42.55 -7.93
N PHE A 9 17.71 -41.60 -7.19
CA PHE A 9 19.04 -41.05 -7.44
C PHE A 9 20.09 -41.90 -6.71
N GLN A 10 21.04 -42.46 -7.45
CA GLN A 10 22.22 -43.18 -6.95
C GLN A 10 23.38 -42.20 -6.76
N CYS A 11 23.96 -42.14 -5.55
CA CYS A 11 25.22 -41.46 -5.28
C CYS A 11 26.40 -42.33 -5.75
N PHE A 12 27.24 -41.78 -6.64
CA PHE A 12 28.58 -42.28 -6.93
C PHE A 12 29.58 -41.67 -5.93
N PHE A 13 30.29 -42.51 -5.17
CA PHE A 13 31.50 -42.12 -4.46
C PHE A 13 32.71 -42.56 -5.30
N ALA A 14 33.52 -41.59 -5.72
CA ALA A 14 34.82 -41.82 -6.35
C ALA A 14 35.95 -41.45 -5.36
N LEU A 15 36.98 -42.29 -5.38
CA LEU A 15 38.17 -42.27 -4.54
C LEU A 15 39.25 -41.30 -5.05
N LEU A 16 40.17 -40.98 -4.12
CA LEU A 16 41.60 -40.57 -4.29
C LEU A 16 41.93 -39.13 -4.72
N PHE A 17 42.61 -38.40 -3.82
CA PHE A 17 44.00 -37.94 -4.04
C PHE A 17 44.61 -37.47 -2.70
N ILE A 18 45.66 -38.18 -2.24
CA ILE A 18 46.54 -37.75 -1.14
C ILE A 18 47.68 -36.99 -1.80
N GLY A 19 47.68 -35.66 -1.65
CA GLY A 19 48.77 -34.77 -2.07
C GLY A 19 49.30 -33.99 -0.86
N THR A 20 50.58 -34.17 -0.57
CA THR A 20 51.36 -33.47 0.46
C THR A 20 51.24 -31.95 0.34
N ILE A 21 50.64 -31.31 1.34
CA ILE A 21 50.55 -29.85 1.48
C ILE A 21 51.84 -29.33 2.10
N GLY A 22 52.61 -28.58 1.32
CA GLY A 22 53.66 -27.70 1.84
C GLY A 22 53.03 -26.55 2.62
N CYS A 23 53.36 -26.43 3.91
CA CYS A 23 53.01 -25.30 4.75
C CYS A 23 53.70 -24.01 4.24
N CYS A 24 52.97 -23.24 3.44
CA CYS A 24 53.26 -21.83 3.23
C CYS A 24 52.04 -21.04 3.73
N VAL A 25 52.00 -20.80 5.05
CA VAL A 25 50.97 -19.95 5.68
C VAL A 25 51.24 -18.52 5.23
N LYS A 26 50.56 -18.08 4.16
CA LYS A 26 50.48 -16.65 3.82
C LYS A 26 49.80 -15.95 4.98
N SER A 27 50.51 -15.04 5.65
CA SER A 27 50.05 -14.22 6.77
C SER A 27 48.95 -13.18 6.42
N GLY A 28 48.21 -13.39 5.33
CA GLY A 28 47.14 -12.50 4.86
C GLY A 28 45.71 -12.98 5.12
N ALA A 29 45.53 -14.16 5.75
CA ALA A 29 44.19 -14.74 6.00
C ALA A 29 43.58 -14.36 7.36
N MET A 30 44.38 -13.90 8.34
CA MET A 30 43.84 -13.49 9.66
C MET A 30 43.27 -12.07 9.67
N THR A 31 43.64 -11.21 8.72
CA THR A 31 43.13 -9.84 8.66
C THR A 31 41.70 -9.79 8.13
N THR A 32 41.35 -10.65 7.17
CA THR A 32 40.00 -10.71 6.57
C THR A 32 38.94 -11.20 7.55
N GLU A 33 39.26 -12.22 8.37
CA GLU A 33 38.29 -12.77 9.35
C GLU A 33 37.93 -11.76 10.46
N ARG A 34 38.90 -10.94 10.91
CA ARG A 34 38.64 -9.89 11.90
C ARG A 34 37.80 -8.75 11.33
N GLU A 35 38.02 -8.38 10.07
CA GLU A 35 37.24 -7.35 9.37
C GLU A 35 35.79 -7.82 9.15
N ASP A 36 35.59 -9.08 8.76
CA ASP A 36 34.26 -9.66 8.57
C ASP A 36 33.46 -9.71 9.89
N ILE A 37 34.08 -10.16 10.99
CA ILE A 37 33.45 -10.18 12.33
C ILE A 37 33.11 -8.76 12.80
N ALA A 38 33.97 -7.77 12.54
CA ALA A 38 33.71 -6.38 12.93
C ALA A 38 32.53 -5.78 12.16
N LYS A 39 32.46 -6.02 10.85
CA LYS A 39 31.35 -5.59 9.99
C LYS A 39 30.03 -6.25 10.38
N GLU A 40 30.06 -7.54 10.68
CA GLU A 40 28.89 -8.28 11.17
C GLU A 40 28.37 -7.69 12.49
N LYS A 41 29.27 -7.44 13.46
CA LYS A 41 28.89 -6.79 14.74
C LYS A 41 28.29 -5.39 14.54
N GLU A 42 28.82 -4.61 13.62
CA GLU A 42 28.28 -3.29 13.29
C GLU A 42 26.87 -3.38 12.71
N ILE A 43 26.64 -4.31 11.77
CA ILE A 43 25.32 -4.57 11.18
C ILE A 43 24.31 -5.00 12.26
N TYR A 44 24.68 -5.93 13.14
CA TYR A 44 23.83 -6.35 14.25
C TYR A 44 23.50 -5.19 15.20
N SER A 45 24.48 -4.35 15.54
CA SER A 45 24.24 -3.18 16.40
C SER A 45 23.29 -2.18 15.75
N LYS A 46 23.40 -1.94 14.43
CA LYS A 46 22.46 -1.09 13.70
C LYS A 46 21.06 -1.69 13.73
N LYS A 47 20.90 -2.98 13.39
CA LYS A 47 19.59 -3.66 13.43
C LYS A 47 18.90 -3.52 14.78
N ALA A 48 19.63 -3.79 15.87
CA ALA A 48 19.09 -3.65 17.23
C ALA A 48 18.61 -2.22 17.50
N PHE A 49 19.41 -1.21 17.15
CA PHE A 49 19.03 0.19 17.31
C PHE A 49 17.71 0.56 16.58
N TYR A 50 17.52 0.08 15.35
CA TYR A 50 16.27 0.33 14.61
C TYR A 50 15.08 -0.39 15.22
N HIS A 51 15.25 -1.65 15.65
CA HIS A 51 14.19 -2.40 16.32
C HIS A 51 13.75 -1.67 17.60
N ASP A 52 14.69 -1.25 18.44
CA ASP A 52 14.42 -0.51 19.67
C ASP A 52 13.74 0.82 19.40
N THR A 53 14.18 1.55 18.36
CA THR A 53 13.58 2.82 17.95
C THR A 53 12.13 2.63 17.49
N ILE A 54 11.86 1.64 16.65
CA ILE A 54 10.51 1.30 16.17
C ILE A 54 9.61 0.91 17.36
N ARG A 55 10.10 0.07 18.28
CA ARG A 55 9.34 -0.33 19.48
C ARG A 55 9.07 0.85 20.42
N GLY A 56 10.03 1.75 20.58
CA GLY A 56 9.86 2.99 21.35
C GLY A 56 8.77 3.88 20.75
N LEU A 57 8.80 4.10 19.44
CA LEU A 57 7.76 4.87 18.73
C LEU A 57 6.39 4.21 18.83
N TRP A 58 6.32 2.89 18.65
CA TRP A 58 5.09 2.12 18.79
C TRP A 58 4.47 2.28 20.17
N LYS A 59 5.26 2.12 21.25
CA LYS A 59 4.79 2.32 22.63
C LYS A 59 4.21 3.71 22.84
N LYS A 60 4.83 4.75 22.27
CA LYS A 60 4.33 6.14 22.34
C LYS A 60 3.05 6.36 21.55
N ARG A 61 2.92 5.77 20.35
CA ARG A 61 1.80 6.01 19.43
C ARG A 61 0.58 5.13 19.68
N ARG A 62 0.75 3.92 20.20
CA ARG A 62 -0.33 2.96 20.47
C ARG A 62 -1.53 3.54 21.23
N PRO A 63 -1.37 4.38 22.29
CA PRO A 63 -2.51 5.02 22.96
C PRO A 63 -3.35 5.92 22.04
N VAL A 64 -2.73 6.61 21.08
CA VAL A 64 -3.43 7.44 20.09
C VAL A 64 -4.31 6.57 19.20
N TYR A 65 -3.79 5.42 18.76
CA TYR A 65 -4.53 4.47 17.94
C TYR A 65 -5.71 3.84 18.67
N LEU A 66 -5.55 3.51 19.95
CA LEU A 66 -6.66 3.03 20.76
C LEU A 66 -7.79 4.07 20.84
N LYS A 67 -7.45 5.36 21.00
CA LYS A 67 -8.44 6.45 20.99
C LYS A 67 -9.15 6.57 19.64
N TRP A 68 -8.43 6.42 18.52
CA TRP A 68 -9.03 6.40 17.19
C TRP A 68 -10.03 5.27 17.01
N LEU A 69 -9.67 4.06 17.46
CA LEU A 69 -10.55 2.90 17.39
C LEU A 69 -11.82 3.08 18.23
N GLN A 70 -11.71 3.62 19.44
CA GLN A 70 -12.88 3.93 20.28
C GLN A 70 -13.87 4.88 19.61
N GLY A 71 -13.38 5.82 18.77
CA GLY A 71 -14.22 6.76 18.03
C GLY A 71 -14.58 6.31 16.61
N SER A 72 -14.24 5.09 16.19
CA SER A 72 -14.40 4.67 14.80
C SER A 72 -15.86 4.47 14.36
N ALA A 73 -16.80 4.24 15.29
CA ALA A 73 -18.24 4.25 14.99
C ALA A 73 -18.76 5.67 14.64
N GLN A 74 -18.18 6.72 15.24
CA GLN A 74 -18.55 8.10 14.96
C GLN A 74 -17.74 8.67 13.80
N THR A 75 -16.55 8.13 13.55
CA THR A 75 -15.65 8.61 12.50
C THR A 75 -14.93 7.41 11.90
N PRO A 76 -15.57 6.69 10.96
CA PRO A 76 -14.97 5.51 10.33
C PRO A 76 -13.59 5.80 9.73
N TYR A 77 -13.34 7.04 9.29
CA TYR A 77 -12.04 7.50 8.78
C TYR A 77 -10.87 7.29 9.76
N ASN A 78 -11.13 7.10 11.05
CA ASN A 78 -10.12 6.65 12.01
C ASN A 78 -9.49 5.30 11.63
N LEU A 79 -10.25 4.39 11.01
CA LEU A 79 -9.74 3.11 10.48
C LEU A 79 -8.81 3.32 9.29
N TYR A 80 -9.14 4.28 8.41
CA TYR A 80 -8.28 4.69 7.29
C TYR A 80 -6.93 5.23 7.80
N ASN A 81 -6.98 6.11 8.81
CA ASN A 81 -5.78 6.66 9.43
C ASN A 81 -4.96 5.59 10.15
N LEU A 82 -5.62 4.68 10.89
CA LEU A 82 -4.95 3.58 11.57
C LEU A 82 -4.22 2.68 10.59
N GLN A 83 -4.87 2.31 9.48
CA GLN A 83 -4.23 1.51 8.46
C GLN A 83 -3.03 2.24 7.87
N ASN A 84 -3.17 3.51 7.49
CA ASN A 84 -2.05 4.28 6.92
C ASN A 84 -0.83 4.27 7.85
N GLU A 85 -1.04 4.52 9.15
CA GLU A 85 0.08 4.62 10.10
C GLU A 85 0.69 3.28 10.51
N THR A 86 -0.04 2.17 10.40
CA THR A 86 0.42 0.86 10.93
C THR A 86 0.70 -0.19 9.87
N ASN A 87 0.36 0.04 8.60
CA ASN A 87 0.55 -0.96 7.54
C ASN A 87 2.02 -1.36 7.34
N ASN A 88 2.93 -0.37 7.28
CA ASN A 88 4.36 -0.63 7.17
C ASN A 88 4.91 -1.34 8.40
N LEU A 89 4.38 -1.02 9.59
CA LEU A 89 4.77 -1.63 10.85
C LEU A 89 4.35 -3.10 10.92
N LEU A 90 3.13 -3.42 10.46
CA LEU A 90 2.64 -4.80 10.36
C LEU A 90 3.48 -5.62 9.37
N LYS A 91 3.74 -5.06 8.18
CA LYS A 91 4.61 -5.69 7.18
C LYS A 91 5.99 -5.99 7.74
N TYR A 92 6.59 -5.00 8.42
CA TYR A 92 7.87 -5.18 9.11
C TYR A 92 7.84 -6.29 10.15
N ALA A 93 6.84 -6.31 11.03
CA ALA A 93 6.70 -7.35 12.05
C ALA A 93 6.61 -8.75 11.43
N GLY A 94 5.90 -8.89 10.31
CA GLY A 94 5.81 -10.13 9.55
C GLY A 94 7.12 -10.54 8.87
N LEU A 95 7.92 -9.58 8.39
CA LEU A 95 9.24 -9.82 7.78
C LEU A 95 10.30 -10.21 8.82
N THR A 96 10.30 -9.56 9.97
CA THR A 96 11.23 -9.85 11.07
C THR A 96 10.79 -11.04 11.93
N GLN A 97 9.58 -11.57 11.72
CA GLN A 97 8.92 -12.53 12.60
C GLN A 97 8.89 -12.06 14.06
N ASP A 98 8.70 -10.75 14.28
CA ASP A 98 8.59 -10.16 15.60
C ASP A 98 7.22 -10.52 16.20
N VAL A 99 7.18 -11.62 16.97
CA VAL A 99 5.96 -12.20 17.54
C VAL A 99 5.25 -11.23 18.47
N GLU A 100 5.99 -10.53 19.34
CA GLU A 100 5.38 -9.61 20.30
C GLU A 100 4.77 -8.40 19.57
N LEU A 101 5.48 -7.80 18.60
CA LEU A 101 4.93 -6.69 17.83
C LEU A 101 3.69 -7.12 17.02
N THR A 102 3.77 -8.31 16.42
CA THR A 102 2.65 -8.90 15.66
C THR A 102 1.43 -9.08 16.55
N GLU A 103 1.59 -9.60 17.77
CA GLU A 103 0.49 -9.79 18.70
C GLU A 103 -0.12 -8.45 19.13
N GLU A 104 0.73 -7.48 19.50
CA GLU A 104 0.27 -6.16 19.92
C GLU A 104 -0.54 -5.43 18.84
N LEU A 105 -0.12 -5.52 17.57
CA LEU A 105 -0.84 -4.95 16.44
C LEU A 105 -2.18 -5.65 16.22
N ILE A 106 -2.20 -6.98 16.23
CA ILE A 106 -3.42 -7.76 16.02
C ILE A 106 -4.44 -7.51 17.13
N LEU A 107 -3.99 -7.45 18.39
CA LEU A 107 -4.85 -7.11 19.52
C LEU A 107 -5.36 -5.67 19.45
N LEU A 108 -4.55 -4.74 18.92
CA LEU A 108 -5.03 -3.39 18.62
C LEU A 108 -6.14 -3.45 17.56
N TYR A 109 -5.92 -4.12 16.43
CA TYR A 109 -6.90 -4.19 15.35
C TYR A 109 -8.21 -4.87 15.76
N ALA A 110 -8.16 -5.86 16.64
CA ALA A 110 -9.34 -6.49 17.22
C ALA A 110 -10.26 -5.50 17.96
N LYS A 111 -9.72 -4.38 18.48
CA LYS A 111 -10.55 -3.32 19.08
C LYS A 111 -11.44 -2.58 18.10
N ALA A 112 -11.14 -2.63 16.80
CA ALA A 112 -12.03 -2.09 15.79
C ALA A 112 -13.31 -2.91 15.64
N LEU A 113 -13.32 -4.19 16.05
CA LEU A 113 -14.52 -5.02 15.94
C LEU A 113 -15.60 -4.61 16.95
N ASP A 114 -15.20 -3.97 18.06
CA ASP A 114 -16.09 -3.48 19.12
C ASP A 114 -16.98 -2.32 18.62
N THR A 115 -16.67 -1.72 17.47
CA THR A 115 -17.39 -0.58 16.89
C THR A 115 -18.20 -0.93 15.64
N LEU A 116 -18.28 -2.22 15.28
CA LEU A 116 -19.17 -2.69 14.24
C LEU A 116 -20.62 -2.50 14.69
N ASP A 117 -21.45 -1.95 13.80
CA ASP A 117 -22.89 -1.84 13.98
C ASP A 117 -23.60 -2.85 13.06
N GLU A 118 -24.77 -3.32 13.48
CA GLU A 118 -25.53 -4.33 12.75
C GLU A 118 -26.70 -3.69 12.01
N THR A 119 -26.68 -3.73 10.68
CA THR A 119 -27.73 -3.16 9.83
C THR A 119 -28.04 -4.06 8.63
N ASP A 120 -29.26 -3.98 8.13
CA ASP A 120 -29.73 -4.59 6.89
C ASP A 120 -29.86 -3.55 5.76
N ALA A 121 -29.18 -2.42 5.88
CA ALA A 121 -29.28 -1.35 4.90
C ALA A 121 -27.93 -0.68 4.63
N TYR A 122 -27.76 -0.26 3.39
CA TYR A 122 -26.58 0.44 2.88
C TYR A 122 -26.99 1.79 2.30
N ALA A 123 -26.36 2.88 2.73
CA ALA A 123 -26.63 4.20 2.19
C ALA A 123 -25.51 4.64 1.26
N PHE A 124 -25.85 5.21 0.09
CA PHE A 124 -24.83 5.81 -0.80
C PHE A 124 -25.41 6.91 -1.68
N TYR A 125 -24.51 7.68 -2.29
CA TYR A 125 -24.81 8.86 -3.09
C TYR A 125 -24.71 8.59 -4.60
N TYR A 126 -25.71 9.05 -5.36
CA TYR A 126 -25.80 8.76 -6.81
C TYR A 126 -25.28 9.83 -7.77
N TYR A 127 -25.30 11.10 -7.37
CA TYR A 127 -25.12 12.21 -8.32
C TYR A 127 -24.22 13.29 -7.74
N PRO A 128 -23.30 13.84 -8.56
CA PRO A 128 -22.41 14.92 -8.13
C PRO A 128 -23.19 16.24 -7.98
N ASP A 129 -24.14 16.54 -8.89
CA ASP A 129 -24.87 17.81 -8.89
C ASP A 129 -26.16 17.80 -8.06
N SER A 130 -26.64 16.61 -7.69
CA SER A 130 -27.86 16.45 -6.90
C SER A 130 -27.76 15.16 -6.08
N PRO A 131 -26.89 15.14 -5.05
CA PRO A 131 -26.57 13.93 -4.29
C PRO A 131 -27.83 13.32 -3.68
N ARG A 132 -28.46 12.42 -4.44
CA ARG A 132 -29.56 11.60 -3.96
C ARG A 132 -28.94 10.50 -3.15
N ARG A 133 -29.13 10.57 -1.83
CA ARG A 133 -28.84 9.46 -0.94
C ARG A 133 -29.93 8.42 -1.13
N SER A 134 -29.56 7.23 -1.59
CA SER A 134 -30.43 6.07 -1.50
C SER A 134 -30.02 5.18 -0.37
N VAL A 135 -31.02 4.55 0.23
CA VAL A 135 -30.86 3.46 1.17
C VAL A 135 -31.28 2.19 0.45
N HIS A 136 -30.38 1.23 0.34
CA HIS A 136 -30.61 -0.07 -0.25
C HIS A 136 -30.73 -1.09 0.85
N LYS A 137 -31.74 -1.96 0.77
CA LYS A 137 -31.86 -3.08 1.70
C LYS A 137 -30.89 -4.19 1.29
N LEU A 138 -30.19 -4.73 2.27
CA LEU A 138 -29.38 -5.92 2.18
C LEU A 138 -30.29 -7.14 2.33
N SER A 139 -29.82 -8.28 1.81
CA SER A 139 -30.55 -9.55 1.92
C SER A 139 -30.63 -10.09 3.36
N SER A 140 -29.71 -9.65 4.22
CA SER A 140 -29.66 -9.97 5.65
C SER A 140 -29.05 -8.84 6.48
N ARG A 141 -28.99 -9.00 7.80
CA ARG A 141 -28.28 -8.06 8.68
C ARG A 141 -26.78 -8.37 8.67
N HIS A 142 -25.96 -7.35 8.52
CA HIS A 142 -24.51 -7.42 8.46
C HIS A 142 -23.86 -6.51 9.50
N LYS A 143 -22.70 -6.91 10.01
CA LYS A 143 -21.88 -6.11 10.91
C LYS A 143 -20.92 -5.25 10.09
N MET A 144 -21.05 -3.92 10.16
CA MET A 144 -20.29 -2.98 9.33
C MET A 144 -19.82 -1.77 10.15
N TRP A 145 -18.75 -1.12 9.70
CA TRP A 145 -18.34 0.18 10.25
C TRP A 145 -19.14 1.29 9.59
N LEU A 146 -20.16 1.76 10.31
CA LEU A 146 -21.07 2.81 9.84
C LEU A 146 -20.70 4.15 10.46
N ASP A 147 -20.78 5.22 9.68
CA ASP A 147 -20.84 6.58 10.23
C ASP A 147 -22.20 6.79 10.90
N ASN A 148 -22.25 6.60 12.22
CA ASN A 148 -23.47 6.78 13.01
C ASN A 148 -23.90 8.24 13.16
N GLN A 149 -23.13 9.21 12.66
CA GLN A 149 -23.57 10.60 12.55
C GLN A 149 -24.59 10.78 11.41
N LYS A 150 -24.75 9.77 10.55
CA LYS A 150 -25.74 9.75 9.48
C LYS A 150 -27.00 8.99 9.93
N PRO A 151 -28.23 9.47 9.62
CA PRO A 151 -29.47 8.86 10.10
C PRO A 151 -29.70 7.36 9.81
N VAL A 152 -29.06 6.83 8.76
CA VAL A 152 -29.22 5.41 8.33
C VAL A 152 -27.88 4.66 8.39
N GLY A 153 -26.85 5.26 9.00
CA GLY A 153 -25.46 4.81 8.84
C GLY A 153 -24.96 4.99 7.40
N ASP A 154 -23.65 5.16 7.24
CA ASP A 154 -23.01 5.19 5.92
C ASP A 154 -21.68 4.43 6.02
N GLU A 155 -21.53 3.37 5.25
CA GLU A 155 -20.26 2.65 5.17
C GLU A 155 -19.44 3.23 4.00
N SER A 156 -18.31 3.84 4.34
CA SER A 156 -17.31 4.20 3.36
C SER A 156 -16.53 2.94 2.95
N ILE A 157 -16.87 2.35 1.80
CA ILE A 157 -16.19 1.14 1.29
C ILE A 157 -14.69 1.35 1.14
N LEU A 158 -14.24 2.56 0.76
CA LEU A 158 -12.81 2.88 0.70
C LEU A 158 -12.14 2.67 2.08
N VAL A 159 -12.73 3.23 3.13
CA VAL A 159 -12.22 3.13 4.50
C VAL A 159 -12.27 1.68 4.98
N SER A 160 -13.41 1.01 4.81
CA SER A 160 -13.59 -0.39 5.23
C SER A 160 -12.64 -1.33 4.48
N SER A 161 -12.55 -1.23 3.15
CA SER A 161 -11.71 -2.12 2.33
C SER A 161 -10.23 -1.96 2.66
N GLN A 162 -9.77 -0.73 2.89
CA GLN A 162 -8.41 -0.46 3.33
C GLN A 162 -8.12 -1.11 4.69
N PHE A 163 -9.02 -0.98 5.66
CA PHE A 163 -8.84 -1.61 6.98
C PHE A 163 -8.97 -3.15 6.92
N LEU A 164 -9.87 -3.70 6.11
CA LEU A 164 -10.00 -5.15 5.91
C LEU A 164 -8.77 -5.74 5.20
N TYR A 165 -8.12 -5.00 4.30
CA TYR A 165 -6.82 -5.40 3.77
C TYR A 165 -5.80 -5.59 4.91
N LEU A 166 -5.74 -4.66 5.86
CA LEU A 166 -4.84 -4.75 7.03
C LEU A 166 -5.15 -6.00 7.88
N LEU A 167 -6.43 -6.30 8.13
CA LEU A 167 -6.84 -7.52 8.83
C LEU A 167 -6.47 -8.79 8.06
N SER A 168 -6.61 -8.76 6.72
CA SER A 168 -6.23 -9.88 5.85
C SER A 168 -4.72 -10.11 5.84
N GLU A 169 -3.91 -9.05 5.77
CA GLU A 169 -2.45 -9.14 5.86
C GLU A 169 -2.00 -9.68 7.22
N ALA A 170 -2.62 -9.23 8.31
CA ALA A 170 -2.35 -9.76 9.65
C ALA A 170 -2.68 -11.26 9.75
N THR A 171 -3.81 -11.67 9.16
CA THR A 171 -4.23 -13.08 9.08
C THR A 171 -3.22 -13.92 8.31
N ASP A 172 -2.76 -13.45 7.14
CA ASP A 172 -1.69 -14.10 6.37
C ASP A 172 -0.39 -14.21 7.17
N ILE A 173 0.05 -13.12 7.83
CA ILE A 173 1.28 -13.12 8.64
C ILE A 173 1.22 -14.20 9.72
N VAL A 174 0.15 -14.26 10.52
CA VAL A 174 0.02 -15.27 11.58
C VAL A 174 -0.01 -16.68 11.02
N SER A 175 -0.75 -16.93 9.93
CA SER A 175 -0.82 -18.26 9.31
C SER A 175 0.54 -18.79 8.84
N ARG A 176 1.48 -17.89 8.53
CA ARG A 176 2.84 -18.23 8.08
C ARG A 176 3.84 -18.35 9.23
N LEU A 177 3.50 -17.91 10.44
CA LEU A 177 4.37 -18.12 11.60
C LEU A 177 4.45 -19.62 11.92
N PRO A 178 5.61 -20.10 12.39
CA PRO A 178 5.72 -21.42 13.03
C PRO A 178 4.62 -21.63 14.08
N PRO A 179 4.01 -22.82 14.19
CA PRO A 179 2.91 -23.06 15.13
C PRO A 179 3.21 -22.68 16.59
N ASP A 180 4.45 -22.86 17.04
CA ASP A 180 4.93 -22.47 18.39
C ASP A 180 5.03 -20.96 18.60
N LYS A 181 5.06 -20.17 17.51
CA LYS A 181 5.03 -18.70 17.52
C LYS A 181 3.62 -18.13 17.34
N GLN A 182 2.62 -18.96 17.03
CA GLN A 182 1.22 -18.53 16.93
C GLN A 182 0.58 -18.52 18.31
N THR A 183 0.60 -17.38 18.98
CA THR A 183 0.06 -17.29 20.34
C THR A 183 -1.46 -17.52 20.38
N PRO A 184 -2.02 -17.96 21.52
CA PRO A 184 -3.48 -18.09 21.66
C PRO A 184 -4.23 -16.78 21.41
N ALA A 185 -3.63 -15.64 21.76
CA ALA A 185 -4.21 -14.32 21.54
C ALA A 185 -4.29 -13.97 20.04
N MET A 186 -3.23 -14.24 19.28
CA MET A 186 -3.25 -14.10 17.81
C MET A 186 -4.33 -14.99 17.20
N GLN A 187 -4.33 -16.29 17.53
CA GLN A 187 -5.32 -17.23 16.98
C GLN A 187 -6.76 -16.81 17.29
N ASN A 188 -7.02 -16.36 18.51
CA ASN A 188 -8.33 -15.88 18.91
C ASN A 188 -8.75 -14.61 18.15
N ALA A 189 -7.83 -13.68 17.90
CA ALA A 189 -8.10 -12.51 17.07
C ALA A 189 -8.39 -12.88 15.62
N ILE A 190 -7.62 -13.80 15.02
CA ILE A 190 -7.87 -14.28 13.65
C ILE A 190 -9.26 -14.93 13.53
N ARG A 191 -9.67 -15.74 14.51
CA ARG A 191 -11.03 -16.32 14.55
C ARG A 191 -12.14 -15.27 14.60
N GLN A 192 -11.86 -14.05 15.07
CA GLN A 192 -12.79 -12.93 15.03
C GLN A 192 -12.70 -12.13 13.72
N PHE A 193 -11.49 -11.99 13.14
CA PHE A 193 -11.30 -11.33 11.85
C PHE A 193 -11.98 -12.07 10.71
N VAL A 194 -11.79 -13.40 10.64
CA VAL A 194 -12.20 -14.20 9.48
C VAL A 194 -13.70 -14.07 9.18
N PRO A 195 -14.64 -14.18 10.14
CA PRO A 195 -16.05 -13.94 9.86
C PRO A 195 -16.35 -12.55 9.31
N VAL A 196 -15.70 -11.51 9.85
CA VAL A 196 -15.90 -10.12 9.41
C VAL A 196 -15.35 -9.89 8.00
N LEU A 197 -14.16 -10.45 7.70
CA LEU A 197 -13.54 -10.43 6.39
C LEU A 197 -14.43 -11.11 5.34
N LEU A 198 -14.91 -12.31 5.64
CA LEU A 198 -15.76 -13.08 4.73
C LEU A 198 -17.09 -12.38 4.48
N ASP A 199 -17.71 -11.82 5.52
CA ASP A 199 -18.97 -11.10 5.39
C ASP A 199 -18.84 -9.92 4.42
N HIS A 200 -17.85 -9.05 4.63
CA HIS A 200 -17.63 -7.87 3.78
C HIS A 200 -17.23 -8.27 2.35
N TYR A 201 -16.24 -9.15 2.18
CA TYR A 201 -15.80 -9.52 0.84
C TYR A 201 -16.89 -10.26 0.08
N LYS A 202 -17.65 -11.17 0.70
CA LYS A 202 -18.75 -11.84 0.03
C LYS A 202 -19.83 -10.84 -0.40
N ARG A 203 -20.23 -9.95 0.51
CA ARG A 203 -21.23 -8.90 0.25
C ARG A 203 -20.80 -7.99 -0.90
N TRP A 204 -19.58 -7.48 -0.87
CA TRP A 204 -19.11 -6.59 -1.93
C TRP A 204 -18.88 -7.31 -3.25
N VAL A 205 -18.32 -8.51 -3.23
CA VAL A 205 -17.85 -9.18 -4.46
C VAL A 205 -18.99 -9.93 -5.16
N PHE A 206 -19.94 -10.52 -4.43
CA PHE A 206 -20.91 -11.44 -5.00
C PHE A 206 -22.39 -11.12 -4.72
N ASP A 207 -22.70 -10.30 -3.71
CA ASP A 207 -24.10 -10.09 -3.29
C ASP A 207 -24.87 -9.10 -4.19
N GLU A 208 -26.19 -9.20 -4.17
CA GLU A 208 -27.12 -8.47 -5.06
C GLU A 208 -27.42 -7.03 -4.59
N ALA A 209 -26.97 -6.64 -3.38
CA ALA A 209 -27.11 -5.27 -2.90
C ALA A 209 -26.22 -4.26 -3.66
N GLU A 210 -25.17 -4.77 -4.33
CA GLU A 210 -24.55 -4.14 -5.48
C GLU A 210 -24.09 -2.65 -5.29
N PRO A 211 -23.21 -2.34 -4.33
CA PRO A 211 -22.92 -0.95 -3.99
C PRO A 211 -22.03 -0.20 -5.00
N PHE A 212 -21.49 -0.89 -6.02
CA PHE A 212 -20.53 -0.31 -6.97
C PHE A 212 -21.25 0.32 -8.17
N GLN A 213 -20.83 1.54 -8.52
CA GLN A 213 -21.37 2.28 -9.65
C GLN A 213 -20.45 3.44 -10.06
N VAL A 214 -20.62 3.93 -11.28
CA VAL A 214 -19.90 5.09 -11.84
C VAL A 214 -20.86 6.16 -12.37
N ARG A 215 -22.15 6.10 -12.03
CA ARG A 215 -23.12 7.08 -12.53
C ARG A 215 -22.86 8.46 -11.94
N GLY A 216 -22.47 8.51 -10.67
CA GLY A 216 -22.03 9.76 -10.01
C GLY A 216 -20.81 10.40 -10.65
N TRP A 217 -20.11 9.68 -11.52
CA TRP A 217 -18.93 10.15 -12.24
C TRP A 217 -19.25 10.68 -13.63
N GLY A 218 -20.52 10.65 -14.04
CA GLY A 218 -20.95 11.07 -15.37
C GLY A 218 -20.68 10.04 -16.47
N CYS A 219 -20.35 8.80 -16.09
CA CYS A 219 -19.92 7.77 -17.01
C CYS A 219 -21.07 7.20 -17.86
N LYS A 220 -20.83 7.11 -19.17
CA LYS A 220 -21.80 6.66 -20.16
C LYS A 220 -21.20 5.61 -21.09
N MET A 221 -22.05 4.78 -21.64
CA MET A 221 -21.72 3.81 -22.67
C MET A 221 -22.74 3.96 -23.80
N LYS A 222 -22.26 4.24 -25.02
CA LYS A 222 -23.08 4.49 -26.21
C LYS A 222 -24.15 5.57 -25.94
N GLY A 223 -23.74 6.64 -25.28
CA GLY A 223 -24.59 7.78 -24.92
C GLY A 223 -25.57 7.56 -23.76
N LYS A 224 -25.64 6.36 -23.17
CA LYS A 224 -26.51 6.05 -22.02
C LYS A 224 -25.69 5.92 -20.75
N TYR A 225 -26.23 6.31 -19.59
CA TYR A 225 -25.55 6.04 -18.33
C TYR A 225 -25.31 4.55 -18.15
N VAL A 226 -24.13 4.21 -17.65
CA VAL A 226 -23.80 2.83 -17.27
C VAL A 226 -24.78 2.38 -16.18
N GLU A 227 -25.10 1.09 -16.19
CA GLU A 227 -25.89 0.45 -15.15
C GLU A 227 -25.30 0.74 -13.76
N THR A 228 -26.19 0.98 -12.80
CA THR A 228 -25.85 1.19 -11.39
C THR A 228 -26.36 0.03 -10.60
N GLY A 229 -25.70 -0.30 -9.50
CA GLY A 229 -25.98 -1.59 -8.89
C GLY A 229 -25.06 -2.59 -9.57
N MET A 230 -23.81 -2.70 -9.12
CA MET A 230 -22.98 -3.85 -9.45
C MET A 230 -22.30 -4.35 -8.19
N ASN A 231 -22.11 -5.67 -8.11
CA ASN A 231 -21.13 -6.24 -7.20
C ASN A 231 -19.73 -6.02 -7.77
N HIS A 232 -18.71 -6.13 -6.93
CA HIS A 232 -17.35 -5.80 -7.31
C HIS A 232 -16.81 -6.75 -8.39
N PHE A 233 -17.26 -8.01 -8.43
CA PHE A 233 -16.81 -8.94 -9.46
C PHE A 233 -17.28 -8.50 -10.86
N THR A 234 -18.55 -8.14 -11.01
CA THR A 234 -19.10 -7.57 -12.25
C THR A 234 -18.44 -6.24 -12.57
N PHE A 235 -18.22 -5.39 -11.56
CA PHE A 235 -17.59 -4.08 -11.72
C PHE A 235 -16.16 -4.18 -12.27
N VAL A 236 -15.33 -5.05 -11.69
CA VAL A 236 -13.95 -5.32 -12.11
C VAL A 236 -13.91 -5.94 -13.51
N LYS A 237 -14.82 -6.87 -13.85
CA LYS A 237 -14.95 -7.40 -15.23
C LYS A 237 -15.25 -6.30 -16.24
N LYS A 238 -16.18 -5.40 -15.91
CA LYS A 238 -16.51 -4.26 -16.78
C LYS A 238 -15.34 -3.30 -16.93
N LYS A 239 -14.58 -3.02 -15.86
CA LYS A 239 -13.34 -2.26 -15.97
C LYS A 239 -12.33 -2.94 -16.88
N LEU A 240 -12.11 -4.24 -16.72
CA LEU A 240 -11.19 -5.02 -17.55
C LEU A 240 -11.55 -4.90 -19.04
N ASN A 241 -12.83 -4.98 -19.35
CA ASN A 241 -13.35 -4.85 -20.72
C ASN A 241 -13.57 -3.40 -21.20
N ARG A 242 -13.24 -2.40 -20.37
CA ARG A 242 -13.49 -0.97 -20.62
C ARG A 242 -14.97 -0.63 -20.91
N GLU A 243 -15.89 -1.31 -20.25
CA GLU A 243 -17.35 -1.19 -20.42
C GLU A 243 -18.01 -0.13 -19.52
N LEU A 244 -17.23 0.62 -18.74
CA LEU A 244 -17.76 1.67 -17.87
C LEU A 244 -17.69 3.07 -18.50
N GLY A 245 -17.15 3.22 -19.72
CA GLY A 245 -16.99 4.50 -20.40
C GLY A 245 -16.40 4.35 -21.80
N ASP A 246 -16.97 5.00 -22.81
CA ASP A 246 -16.40 5.10 -24.18
C ASP A 246 -15.82 6.50 -24.48
N GLN A 247 -15.44 6.70 -25.74
CA GLN A 247 -14.97 7.97 -26.27
C GLN A 247 -15.95 9.11 -25.95
N GLY A 248 -15.44 10.17 -25.33
CA GLY A 248 -16.23 11.34 -24.91
C GLY A 248 -16.75 11.26 -23.47
N CYS A 249 -16.58 10.12 -22.79
CA CYS A 249 -16.75 10.04 -21.34
C CYS A 249 -15.48 10.46 -20.61
N PRO A 250 -15.57 10.87 -19.33
CA PRO A 250 -14.40 11.16 -18.53
C PRO A 250 -13.43 9.97 -18.50
N SER A 251 -12.13 10.24 -18.61
CA SER A 251 -11.07 9.22 -18.63
C SER A 251 -11.14 8.21 -17.46
N TYR A 252 -11.61 8.67 -16.29
CA TYR A 252 -11.60 7.91 -15.04
C TYR A 252 -12.74 6.90 -14.91
N CYS A 253 -13.64 6.81 -15.89
CA CYS A 253 -14.73 5.85 -15.86
C CYS A 253 -14.28 4.39 -15.76
N ASN A 254 -13.14 4.06 -16.38
CA ASN A 254 -12.54 2.73 -16.32
C ASN A 254 -11.26 2.69 -15.47
N ALA A 255 -10.98 3.73 -14.67
CA ALA A 255 -9.81 3.77 -13.81
C ALA A 255 -9.88 2.69 -12.73
N VAL A 256 -8.74 2.10 -12.39
CA VAL A 256 -8.63 1.31 -11.17
C VAL A 256 -8.64 2.29 -9.99
N THR A 257 -9.28 1.93 -8.89
CA THR A 257 -9.33 2.76 -7.68
C THR A 257 -8.60 2.11 -6.51
N ASP A 258 -8.31 2.89 -5.47
CA ASP A 258 -7.87 2.39 -4.16
C ASP A 258 -8.71 1.22 -3.67
N THR A 259 -10.03 1.36 -3.74
CA THR A 259 -10.99 0.35 -3.32
C THR A 259 -10.81 -0.96 -4.09
N ASP A 260 -10.62 -0.89 -5.41
CA ASP A 260 -10.39 -2.09 -6.21
C ASP A 260 -9.12 -2.81 -5.75
N MET A 261 -8.03 -2.06 -5.59
CA MET A 261 -6.74 -2.59 -5.19
C MET A 261 -6.79 -3.25 -3.80
N TRP A 262 -7.46 -2.62 -2.83
CA TRP A 262 -7.57 -3.16 -1.48
C TRP A 262 -8.44 -4.41 -1.38
N ILE A 263 -9.57 -4.46 -2.08
CA ILE A 263 -10.42 -5.66 -2.08
C ILE A 263 -9.68 -6.82 -2.76
N ILE A 264 -9.04 -6.60 -3.92
CA ILE A 264 -8.29 -7.64 -4.64
C ILE A 264 -7.17 -8.20 -3.75
N ALA A 265 -6.32 -7.33 -3.18
CA ALA A 265 -5.19 -7.77 -2.36
C ALA A 265 -5.63 -8.43 -1.05
N GLY A 266 -6.69 -7.92 -0.42
CA GLY A 266 -7.26 -8.48 0.80
C GLY A 266 -7.80 -9.90 0.58
N VAL A 267 -8.53 -10.13 -0.50
CA VAL A 267 -9.01 -11.46 -0.88
C VAL A 267 -7.83 -12.41 -1.16
N VAL A 268 -6.78 -11.95 -1.84
CA VAL A 268 -5.57 -12.76 -2.10
C VAL A 268 -4.88 -13.17 -0.80
N ASN A 269 -4.72 -12.25 0.15
CA ASN A 269 -4.16 -12.57 1.47
C ASN A 269 -5.03 -13.57 2.24
N LEU A 270 -6.35 -13.42 2.22
CA LEU A 270 -7.28 -14.35 2.88
C LEU A 270 -7.23 -15.75 2.28
N LEU A 271 -7.21 -15.86 0.94
CA LEU A 271 -7.05 -17.14 0.23
C LEU A 271 -5.71 -17.81 0.57
N ALA A 272 -4.63 -17.03 0.64
CA ALA A 272 -3.30 -17.55 0.96
C ALA A 272 -3.24 -18.08 2.39
N ALA A 273 -3.82 -17.34 3.35
CA ALA A 273 -3.90 -17.75 4.73
C ALA A 273 -4.71 -19.04 4.91
N HIS A 274 -5.87 -19.17 4.23
CA HIS A 274 -6.65 -20.41 4.22
C HIS A 274 -5.87 -21.60 3.68
N ARG A 275 -5.15 -21.42 2.58
CA ARG A 275 -4.35 -22.52 2.00
C ARG A 275 -3.18 -22.91 2.91
N LYS A 276 -2.61 -21.95 3.63
CA LYS A 276 -1.49 -22.18 4.55
C LYS A 276 -1.94 -22.90 5.82
N ASP A 277 -3.06 -22.48 6.39
CA ASP A 277 -3.66 -23.06 7.59
C ASP A 277 -5.19 -22.98 7.55
N SER A 278 -5.80 -24.01 6.95
CA SER A 278 -7.26 -24.11 6.80
C SER A 278 -7.98 -24.40 8.12
N SER A 279 -7.25 -24.70 9.20
CA SER A 279 -7.82 -24.89 10.54
C SER A 279 -7.97 -23.57 11.29
N LEU A 280 -7.08 -22.62 11.01
CA LEU A 280 -7.12 -21.27 11.56
C LEU A 280 -8.05 -20.35 10.76
N VAL A 281 -8.01 -20.44 9.42
CA VAL A 281 -8.81 -19.61 8.51
C VAL A 281 -9.82 -20.51 7.81
N VAL A 282 -11.02 -20.61 8.38
CA VAL A 282 -12.04 -21.56 7.93
C VAL A 282 -13.10 -20.86 7.09
N PHE A 283 -13.31 -21.32 5.85
CA PHE A 283 -14.49 -21.00 5.06
C PHE A 283 -14.81 -22.09 4.02
N PRO A 284 -16.04 -22.15 3.48
CA PRO A 284 -16.46 -23.19 2.55
C PRO A 284 -15.61 -23.23 1.27
N GLN A 285 -15.35 -24.44 0.76
CA GLN A 285 -14.58 -24.64 -0.48
C GLN A 285 -15.22 -23.94 -1.69
N GLU A 286 -16.55 -23.83 -1.71
CA GLU A 286 -17.26 -23.06 -2.73
C GLU A 286 -16.82 -21.59 -2.75
N TRP A 287 -16.75 -20.96 -1.58
CA TRP A 287 -16.32 -19.55 -1.46
C TRP A 287 -14.85 -19.39 -1.83
N TYR A 288 -13.99 -20.36 -1.50
CA TYR A 288 -12.61 -20.38 -1.96
C TYR A 288 -12.52 -20.33 -3.48
N ASN A 289 -13.29 -21.18 -4.17
CA ASN A 289 -13.28 -21.22 -5.64
C ASN A 289 -13.82 -19.92 -6.25
N GLN A 290 -14.88 -19.34 -5.66
CA GLN A 290 -15.43 -18.07 -6.11
C GLN A 290 -14.44 -16.91 -5.92
N PHE A 291 -13.84 -16.80 -4.74
CA PHE A 291 -12.82 -15.77 -4.47
C PHE A 291 -11.58 -15.95 -5.33
N LEU A 292 -11.15 -17.17 -5.61
CA LEU A 292 -10.03 -17.44 -6.52
C LEU A 292 -10.34 -16.97 -7.95
N ALA A 293 -11.56 -17.22 -8.44
CA ALA A 293 -11.99 -16.74 -9.75
C ALA A 293 -12.06 -15.20 -9.79
N TYR A 294 -12.57 -14.57 -8.73
CA TYR A 294 -12.57 -13.12 -8.59
C TYR A 294 -11.14 -12.54 -8.58
N ALA A 295 -10.24 -13.11 -7.77
CA ALA A 295 -8.85 -12.68 -7.68
C ALA A 295 -8.14 -12.77 -9.05
N GLY A 296 -8.38 -13.83 -9.82
CA GLY A 296 -7.86 -13.97 -11.18
C GLY A 296 -8.26 -12.80 -12.08
N VAL A 297 -9.55 -12.44 -12.13
CA VAL A 297 -10.02 -11.31 -12.93
C VAL A 297 -9.48 -9.97 -12.42
N GLY A 298 -9.42 -9.78 -11.11
CA GLY A 298 -8.81 -8.58 -10.51
C GLY A 298 -7.34 -8.42 -10.89
N ILE A 299 -6.59 -9.51 -10.89
CA ILE A 299 -5.17 -9.52 -11.26
C ILE A 299 -4.98 -9.28 -12.76
N ASP A 300 -5.81 -9.89 -13.61
CA ASP A 300 -5.84 -9.59 -15.04
C ASP A 300 -6.14 -8.11 -15.29
N LEU A 301 -7.13 -7.54 -14.58
CA LEU A 301 -7.41 -6.10 -14.63
C LEU A 301 -6.15 -5.30 -14.34
N LEU A 302 -5.47 -5.53 -13.21
CA LEU A 302 -4.26 -4.78 -12.84
C LEU A 302 -3.14 -4.94 -13.88
N LYS A 303 -2.90 -6.17 -14.37
CA LYS A 303 -1.88 -6.49 -15.38
C LYS A 303 -2.06 -5.68 -16.67
N THR A 304 -3.30 -5.44 -17.10
CA THR A 304 -3.61 -4.71 -18.35
C THR A 304 -3.42 -3.18 -18.27
N ARG A 305 -3.04 -2.63 -17.10
CA ARG A 305 -2.99 -1.16 -16.87
C ARG A 305 -1.61 -0.55 -16.94
N PHE A 306 -0.58 -1.34 -17.22
CA PHE A 306 0.78 -0.85 -17.25
C PHE A 306 1.20 -0.39 -18.66
N VAL A 307 1.88 0.74 -18.71
CA VAL A 307 2.76 1.12 -19.82
C VAL A 307 4.20 1.07 -19.34
N TYR A 308 5.14 0.85 -20.26
CA TYR A 308 6.53 0.55 -19.93
C TYR A 308 7.49 1.61 -20.48
N PRO A 309 7.61 2.78 -19.82
CA PRO A 309 8.54 3.83 -20.24
C PRO A 309 10.00 3.41 -19.98
N GLU A 310 10.91 4.01 -20.74
CA GLU A 310 12.36 3.81 -20.59
C GLU A 310 12.99 4.97 -19.81
N TYR A 311 13.90 4.65 -18.90
CA TYR A 311 14.64 5.58 -18.06
C TYR A 311 16.14 5.28 -18.09
N THR A 312 16.91 6.13 -17.40
CA THR A 312 18.33 5.90 -17.15
C THR A 312 18.56 5.78 -15.64
N ASN A 313 19.21 4.72 -15.16
CA ASN A 313 19.56 4.58 -13.75
C ASN A 313 20.68 5.54 -13.31
N PHE A 314 21.12 5.47 -12.05
CA PHE A 314 22.19 6.35 -11.55
C PHE A 314 23.57 6.04 -12.16
N ALA A 315 23.77 4.84 -12.69
CA ALA A 315 24.98 4.44 -13.41
C ALA A 315 24.94 4.80 -14.92
N GLY A 316 23.90 5.50 -15.40
CA GLY A 316 23.79 5.87 -16.81
C GLY A 316 23.26 4.75 -17.73
N GLN A 317 22.80 3.62 -17.18
CA GLN A 317 22.31 2.48 -17.96
C GLN A 317 20.81 2.61 -18.24
N PRO A 318 20.33 2.17 -19.43
CA PRO A 318 18.91 2.14 -19.73
C PRO A 318 18.19 1.11 -18.85
N VAL A 319 17.01 1.46 -18.35
CA VAL A 319 16.16 0.61 -17.52
C VAL A 319 14.69 0.89 -17.83
N THR A 320 13.87 -0.16 -17.82
CA THR A 320 12.43 -0.05 -18.05
C THR A 320 11.69 0.20 -16.74
N GLY A 321 10.72 1.12 -16.75
CA GLY A 321 9.74 1.36 -15.69
C GLY A 321 8.40 0.67 -15.98
N ALA A 322 7.52 0.60 -14.99
CA ALA A 322 6.12 0.19 -15.14
C ALA A 322 5.17 1.26 -14.57
N LEU A 323 4.59 2.09 -15.44
CA LEU A 323 3.66 3.16 -15.07
C LEU A 323 2.23 2.64 -15.08
N PHE A 324 1.57 2.70 -13.92
CA PHE A 324 0.21 2.20 -13.71
C PHE A 324 -0.86 3.23 -14.09
N ASP A 325 -1.84 2.78 -14.88
CA ASP A 325 -3.09 3.48 -15.20
C ASP A 325 -2.88 4.91 -15.72
N ALA A 326 -1.84 5.08 -16.57
CA ALA A 326 -1.45 6.36 -17.15
C ALA A 326 -2.64 7.05 -17.86
N GLY A 327 -2.92 8.29 -17.49
CA GLY A 327 -3.99 9.10 -18.08
C GLY A 327 -5.39 8.75 -17.64
N ALA A 328 -5.58 7.72 -16.82
CA ALA A 328 -6.90 7.32 -16.36
C ALA A 328 -7.58 8.45 -15.57
N TRP A 329 -6.81 9.29 -14.87
CA TRP A 329 -7.36 10.37 -14.04
C TRP A 329 -7.26 11.77 -14.64
N ASP A 330 -6.78 11.94 -15.88
CA ASP A 330 -6.53 13.25 -16.51
C ASP A 330 -7.76 14.18 -16.51
N ASP A 331 -8.96 13.60 -16.65
CA ASP A 331 -10.21 14.38 -16.64
C ASP A 331 -10.78 14.65 -15.25
N HIS A 332 -10.24 14.03 -14.20
CA HIS A 332 -10.72 14.23 -12.84
C HIS A 332 -10.38 15.63 -12.34
N SER A 333 -11.28 16.25 -11.56
CA SER A 333 -11.09 17.63 -11.05
C SER A 333 -9.83 17.78 -10.21
N ASP A 334 -9.45 16.75 -9.45
CA ASP A 334 -8.21 16.70 -8.68
C ASP A 334 -6.93 16.88 -9.53
N TYR A 335 -7.00 16.55 -10.83
CA TYR A 335 -5.90 16.62 -11.78
C TYR A 335 -5.98 17.88 -12.68
N ALA A 336 -6.95 18.78 -12.45
CA ALA A 336 -7.18 19.96 -13.29
C ALA A 336 -5.97 20.91 -13.40
N TYR A 337 -5.01 20.80 -12.49
CA TYR A 337 -3.78 21.60 -12.45
C TYR A 337 -2.50 20.75 -12.49
N ALA A 338 -2.59 19.46 -12.83
CA ALA A 338 -1.45 18.54 -12.85
C ALA A 338 -0.34 18.94 -13.84
N GLY A 339 -0.64 19.77 -14.84
CA GLY A 339 0.32 20.35 -15.77
C GLY A 339 0.83 21.76 -15.40
N TYR A 340 0.33 22.36 -14.32
CA TYR A 340 0.78 23.66 -13.82
C TYR A 340 1.83 23.47 -12.71
N CYS A 341 3.07 23.93 -12.94
CA CYS A 341 4.20 23.75 -12.01
C CYS A 341 4.60 25.03 -11.25
N GLY A 342 3.71 26.02 -11.20
CA GLY A 342 3.99 27.26 -10.45
C GLY A 342 4.06 27.01 -8.96
N LYS A 343 4.87 27.78 -8.22
CA LYS A 343 5.01 27.66 -6.76
C LYS A 343 3.82 28.21 -5.99
N GLU A 344 3.16 29.23 -6.54
CA GLU A 344 2.00 29.89 -5.95
C GLU A 344 0.72 29.10 -6.18
N TYR A 345 -0.22 29.22 -5.24
CA TYR A 345 -1.55 28.62 -5.36
C TYR A 345 -2.21 29.02 -6.69
N PRO A 346 -2.71 28.06 -7.49
CA PRO A 346 -3.21 28.36 -8.81
C PRO A 346 -4.53 29.11 -8.75
N ASP A 347 -4.62 30.23 -9.48
CA ASP A 347 -5.90 30.84 -9.82
C ASP A 347 -6.65 30.00 -10.89
N PRO A 348 -7.98 30.14 -11.03
CA PRO A 348 -8.76 29.37 -12.02
C PRO A 348 -8.29 29.48 -13.47
N GLY A 349 -7.59 30.56 -13.84
CA GLY A 349 -7.01 30.76 -15.18
C GLY A 349 -5.70 29.99 -15.41
N LYS A 350 -5.11 29.40 -14.36
CA LYS A 350 -3.92 28.53 -14.45
C LYS A 350 -4.25 27.06 -14.63
N LYS A 351 -5.53 26.70 -14.78
CA LYS A 351 -5.94 25.31 -15.08
C LYS A 351 -5.17 24.81 -16.29
N LYS A 352 -4.40 23.75 -16.07
CA LYS A 352 -3.61 23.07 -17.09
C LYS A 352 -3.60 21.60 -16.72
N LYS A 353 -4.47 20.83 -17.36
CA LYS A 353 -4.46 19.37 -17.24
C LYS A 353 -3.11 18.84 -17.71
N GLY A 354 -2.61 17.81 -17.03
CA GLY A 354 -1.55 17.00 -17.57
C GLY A 354 -2.08 16.08 -18.68
N LYS A 355 -1.19 15.31 -19.29
CA LYS A 355 -1.53 14.27 -20.25
C LYS A 355 -0.83 12.99 -19.83
N ASP A 356 -1.57 11.90 -19.83
CA ASP A 356 -1.10 10.58 -19.43
C ASP A 356 -0.55 10.58 -17.99
N VAL A 357 -1.12 11.41 -17.11
CA VAL A 357 -0.65 11.56 -15.72
C VAL A 357 -0.86 10.26 -14.95
N GLY A 358 0.16 9.86 -14.21
CA GLY A 358 0.11 8.68 -13.34
C GLY A 358 -0.65 8.98 -12.05
N TRP A 359 -0.80 7.94 -11.23
CA TRP A 359 -1.29 8.14 -9.86
C TRP A 359 -0.38 9.07 -9.07
N ASP A 360 -0.95 9.90 -8.20
CA ASP A 360 -0.17 10.70 -7.27
C ASP A 360 0.55 9.80 -6.24
N LEU A 361 1.69 10.25 -5.71
CA LEU A 361 2.53 9.45 -4.81
C LEU A 361 1.83 9.05 -3.51
N SER A 362 0.83 9.82 -3.07
CA SER A 362 0.09 9.49 -1.85
C SER A 362 -0.85 8.31 -2.05
N HIS A 363 -1.46 8.17 -3.23
CA HIS A 363 -2.25 6.99 -3.60
C HIS A 363 -1.36 5.86 -4.15
N ALA A 364 -0.26 6.14 -4.84
CA ALA A 364 0.65 5.11 -5.32
C ALA A 364 1.30 4.29 -4.19
N ARG A 365 1.29 4.76 -2.94
CA ARG A 365 1.79 3.95 -1.80
C ARG A 365 1.06 2.62 -1.62
N ARG A 366 -0.18 2.49 -2.12
CA ARG A 366 -0.89 1.19 -2.11
C ARG A 366 -0.13 0.14 -2.91
N PHE A 367 0.61 0.55 -3.94
CA PHE A 367 1.34 -0.34 -4.83
C PHE A 367 2.35 -1.19 -4.06
N VAL A 368 3.00 -0.61 -3.03
CA VAL A 368 3.97 -1.30 -2.17
C VAL A 368 3.35 -2.51 -1.48
N HIS A 369 2.09 -2.42 -1.08
CA HIS A 369 1.40 -3.46 -0.32
C HIS A 369 0.65 -4.42 -1.24
N VAL A 370 -0.09 -3.88 -2.20
CA VAL A 370 -0.91 -4.66 -3.12
C VAL A 370 -0.04 -5.52 -4.03
N PHE A 371 0.93 -4.94 -4.75
CA PHE A 371 1.75 -5.74 -5.66
C PHE A 371 2.68 -6.69 -4.91
N ASP A 372 3.09 -6.37 -3.67
CA ASP A 372 3.84 -7.31 -2.84
C ASP A 372 2.99 -8.51 -2.40
N ALA A 373 1.75 -8.28 -1.96
CA ALA A 373 0.81 -9.35 -1.62
C ALA A 373 0.57 -10.28 -2.83
N LEU A 374 0.33 -9.70 -4.01
CA LEU A 374 0.17 -10.46 -5.25
C LEU A 374 1.45 -11.22 -5.62
N HIS A 375 2.61 -10.55 -5.57
CA HIS A 375 3.91 -11.13 -5.89
C HIS A 375 4.18 -12.34 -4.99
N LYS A 376 4.13 -12.14 -3.68
CA LYS A 376 4.42 -13.15 -2.65
C LYS A 376 3.58 -14.41 -2.82
N HIS A 377 2.31 -14.27 -3.20
CA HIS A 377 1.36 -15.37 -3.29
C HIS A 377 1.17 -15.91 -4.72
N ARG A 378 1.88 -15.38 -5.73
CA ARG A 378 1.75 -15.82 -7.13
C ARG A 378 1.96 -17.31 -7.33
N VAL A 379 2.95 -17.89 -6.63
CA VAL A 379 3.28 -19.32 -6.73
C VAL A 379 2.16 -20.18 -6.15
N ILE A 380 1.55 -19.72 -5.06
CA ILE A 380 0.43 -20.41 -4.44
C ILE A 380 -0.69 -20.58 -5.47
N PHE A 381 -1.01 -19.54 -6.21
CA PHE A 381 -2.14 -19.56 -7.14
C PHE A 381 -1.77 -19.87 -8.59
N ASN A 382 -0.52 -20.29 -8.85
CA ASN A 382 -0.02 -20.55 -10.20
C ASN A 382 -0.20 -19.36 -11.16
N MET A 383 0.10 -18.16 -10.67
CA MET A 383 0.01 -16.90 -11.40
C MET A 383 1.40 -16.43 -11.85
N ASP A 384 1.49 -15.82 -13.03
CA ASP A 384 2.73 -15.30 -13.62
C ASP A 384 3.01 -13.83 -13.23
N PHE A 385 1.99 -13.12 -12.76
CA PHE A 385 2.02 -11.70 -12.45
C PHE A 385 1.65 -11.45 -10.97
N PRO A 386 2.31 -10.49 -10.30
CA PRO A 386 3.52 -9.78 -10.72
C PRO A 386 4.77 -10.65 -10.55
N SER A 387 5.61 -10.72 -11.58
CA SER A 387 6.92 -11.38 -11.53
C SER A 387 7.96 -10.54 -10.77
N GLU A 388 9.13 -11.10 -10.49
CA GLU A 388 10.24 -10.34 -9.87
C GLU A 388 10.75 -9.23 -10.80
N ASP A 389 10.90 -9.52 -12.09
CA ASP A 389 11.25 -8.51 -13.11
C ASP A 389 10.23 -7.38 -13.17
N PHE A 390 8.94 -7.70 -13.05
CA PHE A 390 7.90 -6.69 -12.98
C PHE A 390 8.05 -5.81 -11.72
N MET A 391 8.31 -6.41 -10.55
CA MET A 391 8.54 -5.63 -9.32
C MET A 391 9.75 -4.71 -9.45
N LYS A 392 10.81 -5.15 -10.15
CA LYS A 392 11.93 -4.29 -10.51
C LYS A 392 11.53 -3.14 -11.43
N MET A 393 10.72 -3.37 -12.47
CA MET A 393 10.22 -2.30 -13.35
C MET A 393 9.33 -1.30 -12.58
N LEU A 394 8.46 -1.77 -11.70
CA LEU A 394 7.64 -0.90 -10.85
C LEU A 394 8.50 -0.06 -9.90
N THR A 395 9.56 -0.65 -9.35
CA THR A 395 10.54 0.05 -8.52
C THR A 395 11.31 1.11 -9.31
N ASN A 396 11.74 0.77 -10.54
CA ASN A 396 12.39 1.71 -11.46
C ASN A 396 11.48 2.89 -11.80
N GLN A 397 10.18 2.65 -11.98
CA GLN A 397 9.20 3.71 -12.23
C GLN A 397 9.19 4.72 -11.10
N PHE A 398 9.00 4.25 -9.86
CA PHE A 398 9.04 5.12 -8.69
C PHE A 398 10.36 5.88 -8.63
N LEU A 399 11.48 5.17 -8.75
CA LEU A 399 12.78 5.77 -8.48
C LEU A 399 13.19 6.76 -9.58
N TYR A 400 13.22 6.34 -10.84
CA TYR A 400 13.85 7.12 -11.90
C TYR A 400 12.91 8.10 -12.58
N ALA A 401 11.60 7.95 -12.44
CA ALA A 401 10.64 8.93 -12.92
C ALA A 401 10.43 10.06 -11.91
N THR A 402 10.38 9.74 -10.61
CA THR A 402 9.90 10.70 -9.60
C THR A 402 11.00 11.42 -8.83
N PHE A 403 12.15 10.78 -8.59
CA PHE A 403 13.24 11.37 -7.83
C PHE A 403 13.99 12.45 -8.63
N ASN A 404 14.24 13.60 -8.02
CA ASN A 404 14.97 14.72 -8.63
C ASN A 404 16.49 14.47 -8.81
N ARG A 405 17.01 13.31 -8.36
CA ARG A 405 18.43 12.93 -8.41
C ARG A 405 19.36 13.78 -7.53
N ASP A 406 18.81 14.55 -6.59
CA ASP A 406 19.59 15.29 -5.61
C ASP A 406 19.62 14.52 -4.29
N PHE A 407 20.77 13.96 -3.95
CA PHE A 407 20.94 13.20 -2.70
C PHE A 407 21.10 14.09 -1.47
N LYS A 408 21.45 15.37 -1.63
CA LYS A 408 21.53 16.32 -0.51
C LYS A 408 20.16 16.92 -0.21
N LEU A 409 19.40 17.26 -1.25
CA LEU A 409 18.09 17.91 -1.19
C LEU A 409 17.03 17.07 -1.93
N PRO A 410 16.74 15.83 -1.46
CA PRO A 410 15.88 14.92 -2.18
C PRO A 410 14.46 15.46 -2.28
N LEU A 411 13.89 15.39 -3.50
CA LEU A 411 12.49 15.70 -3.80
C LEU A 411 11.91 14.66 -4.76
N PHE A 412 10.59 14.49 -4.68
CA PHE A 412 9.86 13.57 -5.53
C PHE A 412 8.67 14.25 -6.18
N SER A 413 8.49 14.00 -7.47
CA SER A 413 7.39 14.54 -8.25
C SER A 413 6.05 14.11 -7.64
N ASN A 414 5.02 14.93 -7.76
CA ASN A 414 3.71 14.59 -7.18
C ASN A 414 3.09 13.34 -7.80
N PHE A 415 3.38 13.02 -9.07
CA PHE A 415 2.79 11.91 -9.80
C PHE A 415 3.84 10.86 -10.21
N MET A 416 3.39 9.60 -10.29
CA MET A 416 4.22 8.44 -10.60
C MET A 416 4.83 8.46 -12.01
N ASP A 417 4.27 9.24 -12.95
CA ASP A 417 4.82 9.42 -14.30
C ASP A 417 6.02 10.39 -14.33
N GLY A 418 6.31 11.08 -13.22
CA GLY A 418 7.37 12.08 -13.13
C GLY A 418 6.87 13.53 -13.29
N SER A 419 5.62 13.73 -13.71
CA SER A 419 5.02 15.06 -13.70
C SER A 419 4.84 15.59 -12.27
N ASN A 420 4.95 16.91 -12.14
CA ASN A 420 5.05 17.56 -10.84
C ASN A 420 4.21 18.85 -10.74
N GLY A 421 3.02 18.85 -11.35
CA GLY A 421 2.09 19.96 -11.16
C GLY A 421 1.27 19.84 -9.88
N TRP A 422 0.30 20.74 -9.75
CA TRP A 422 -0.60 20.79 -8.60
C TRP A 422 -1.60 19.64 -8.59
N PHE A 423 -1.88 19.13 -7.40
CA PHE A 423 -2.91 18.12 -7.15
C PHE A 423 -3.94 18.61 -6.15
N ARG A 424 -5.22 18.28 -6.38
CA ARG A 424 -6.33 18.58 -5.45
C ARG A 424 -6.50 20.06 -5.11
N ALA A 425 -6.14 20.97 -6.02
CA ALA A 425 -6.35 22.40 -5.83
C ALA A 425 -7.86 22.71 -5.74
N GLY A 426 -8.33 23.14 -4.57
CA GLY A 426 -9.74 23.38 -4.26
C GLY A 426 -10.57 22.13 -4.00
N TYR A 427 -9.94 20.99 -3.67
CA TYR A 427 -10.62 19.72 -3.41
C TYR A 427 -11.72 19.83 -2.36
N GLU A 428 -12.90 19.24 -2.65
CA GLU A 428 -14.09 19.23 -1.76
C GLU A 428 -14.45 20.63 -1.22
N ASP A 429 -14.39 21.65 -2.09
CA ASP A 429 -14.67 23.05 -1.74
C ASP A 429 -13.80 23.61 -0.60
N ARG A 430 -12.68 22.96 -0.31
CA ARG A 430 -11.71 23.41 0.71
C ARG A 430 -10.95 24.61 0.16
N VAL A 431 -11.31 25.78 0.66
CA VAL A 431 -10.71 27.06 0.27
C VAL A 431 -9.19 27.03 0.40
N GLY A 432 -8.50 27.28 -0.70
CA GLY A 432 -7.04 27.37 -0.75
C GLY A 432 -6.32 26.07 -0.39
N PHE A 433 -6.96 24.92 -0.54
CA PHE A 433 -6.35 23.60 -0.29
C PHE A 433 -5.72 23.01 -1.56
N GLY A 434 -4.60 22.31 -1.42
CA GLY A 434 -4.00 21.54 -2.51
C GLY A 434 -2.58 21.10 -2.18
N TYR A 435 -1.96 20.36 -3.10
CA TYR A 435 -0.55 19.98 -3.06
C TYR A 435 0.14 20.63 -4.24
N GLY A 436 1.06 21.55 -3.96
CA GLY A 436 1.90 22.18 -4.97
C GLY A 436 3.04 21.26 -5.42
N PRO A 437 3.85 21.67 -6.40
CA PRO A 437 4.99 20.90 -6.87
C PRO A 437 5.90 20.45 -5.71
N TRP A 438 6.25 19.16 -5.70
CA TRP A 438 7.07 18.48 -4.68
C TRP A 438 6.43 18.29 -3.30
N ASP A 439 5.22 18.79 -3.04
CA ASP A 439 4.54 18.67 -1.74
C ASP A 439 4.26 17.22 -1.34
N MET A 440 4.21 16.29 -2.30
CA MET A 440 4.04 14.86 -2.02
C MET A 440 5.33 14.12 -1.68
N SER A 441 6.48 14.80 -1.57
CA SER A 441 7.74 14.14 -1.16
C SER A 441 7.60 13.42 0.20
N ILE A 442 6.74 13.92 1.10
CA ILE A 442 6.42 13.26 2.38
C ILE A 442 5.76 11.87 2.21
N SER A 443 5.07 11.64 1.08
CA SER A 443 4.46 10.35 0.76
C SER A 443 5.52 9.27 0.56
N VAL A 444 6.75 9.64 0.19
CA VAL A 444 7.87 8.69 0.10
C VAL A 444 8.28 8.18 1.47
N LEU A 445 8.30 9.04 2.49
CA LEU A 445 8.62 8.66 3.87
C LEU A 445 7.51 7.78 4.47
N THR A 446 6.26 8.04 4.14
CA THR A 446 5.11 7.35 4.74
C THR A 446 4.62 6.14 3.95
N GLY A 447 4.97 6.04 2.67
CA GLY A 447 4.37 5.08 1.74
C GLY A 447 4.98 3.68 1.70
N GLY A 448 6.07 3.43 2.44
CA GLY A 448 6.69 2.10 2.51
C GLY A 448 7.59 1.76 1.32
N TYR A 449 7.85 2.70 0.39
CA TYR A 449 8.65 2.46 -0.81
C TYR A 449 10.08 1.93 -0.53
N GLY A 450 10.62 2.15 0.68
CA GLY A 450 11.91 1.59 1.11
C GLY A 450 11.95 0.05 1.08
N PHE A 451 10.81 -0.62 1.22
CA PHE A 451 10.71 -2.07 1.10
C PHE A 451 11.11 -2.59 -0.30
N TRP A 452 11.04 -1.75 -1.33
CA TRP A 452 11.44 -2.12 -2.70
C TRP A 452 12.95 -2.13 -2.94
N SER A 453 13.76 -1.82 -1.92
CA SER A 453 15.23 -1.99 -1.98
C SER A 453 15.68 -3.43 -2.32
N ILE A 454 14.82 -4.43 -2.07
CA ILE A 454 15.08 -5.82 -2.51
C ILE A 454 15.06 -6.01 -4.03
N TYR A 455 14.35 -5.14 -4.76
CA TYR A 455 14.21 -5.23 -6.22
C TYR A 455 15.17 -4.29 -6.94
N ASN A 456 15.58 -3.19 -6.31
CA ASN A 456 16.57 -2.27 -6.84
C ASN A 456 17.40 -1.61 -5.71
N PRO A 457 18.73 -1.83 -5.64
CA PRO A 457 19.59 -1.27 -4.60
C PRO A 457 19.73 0.26 -4.68
N ASP A 458 19.40 0.92 -5.79
CA ASP A 458 19.43 2.38 -5.84
C ASP A 458 18.38 3.01 -4.91
N VAL A 459 17.31 2.27 -4.55
CA VAL A 459 16.35 2.68 -3.51
C VAL A 459 17.04 2.86 -2.17
N GLU A 460 17.97 1.97 -1.82
CA GLU A 460 18.74 2.09 -0.59
C GLU A 460 19.51 3.42 -0.53
N THR A 461 20.20 3.77 -1.63
CA THR A 461 20.98 5.01 -1.71
C THR A 461 20.10 6.23 -1.47
N VAL A 462 18.92 6.29 -2.09
CA VAL A 462 17.96 7.38 -1.91
C VAL A 462 17.38 7.42 -0.49
N PHE A 463 17.06 6.27 0.10
CA PHE A 463 16.48 6.23 1.44
C PHE A 463 17.49 6.53 2.55
N ARG A 464 18.79 6.25 2.32
CA ARG A 464 19.88 6.72 3.19
C ARG A 464 19.99 8.25 3.14
N ALA A 465 19.95 8.84 1.95
CA ALA A 465 19.92 10.30 1.78
C ALA A 465 18.72 10.95 2.50
N LEU A 466 17.53 10.34 2.40
CA LEU A 466 16.35 10.78 3.14
C LEU A 466 16.55 10.70 4.67
N LEU A 467 17.15 9.62 5.16
CA LEU A 467 17.45 9.45 6.59
C LEU A 467 18.49 10.47 7.08
N GLU A 468 19.50 10.78 6.28
CA GLU A 468 20.50 11.82 6.57
C GLU A 468 19.83 13.20 6.61
N MET A 469 19.00 13.53 5.62
CA MET A 469 18.27 14.78 5.55
C MET A 469 17.38 15.01 6.79
N ILE A 470 16.65 14.01 7.28
CA ILE A 470 15.78 14.20 8.45
C ILE A 470 16.55 14.33 9.78
N ASN A 471 17.80 13.88 9.83
CA ASN A 471 18.64 13.90 11.04
C ASN A 471 19.73 14.99 11.04
N THR A 472 19.90 15.70 9.92
CA THR A 472 20.94 16.72 9.77
C THR A 472 20.67 17.97 10.62
N THR A 473 21.74 18.69 10.94
CA THR A 473 21.71 20.05 11.51
C THR A 473 22.19 21.11 10.51
N ASP A 474 22.52 20.72 9.27
CA ASP A 474 22.93 21.65 8.21
C ASP A 474 21.80 22.66 7.91
N PRO A 475 22.05 23.99 7.98
CA PRO A 475 21.00 25.00 7.81
C PRO A 475 20.28 24.94 6.46
N GLU A 476 20.98 24.65 5.36
CA GLU A 476 20.42 24.59 4.01
C GLU A 476 19.48 23.39 3.88
N VAL A 477 19.92 22.21 4.34
CA VAL A 477 19.11 21.00 4.31
C VAL A 477 17.92 21.11 5.26
N ARG A 478 18.07 21.80 6.39
CA ARG A 478 16.97 22.08 7.33
C ARG A 478 15.91 23.00 6.73
N GLU A 479 16.30 24.04 6.01
CA GLU A 479 15.37 24.92 5.29
C GLU A 479 14.60 24.12 4.22
N HIS A 480 15.31 23.30 3.44
CA HIS A 480 14.70 22.40 2.46
C HIS A 480 13.65 21.47 3.08
N LEU A 481 13.99 20.79 4.18
CA LEU A 481 13.07 19.90 4.88
C LEU A 481 11.83 20.66 5.38
N GLN A 482 12.03 21.86 5.93
CA GLN A 482 10.93 22.69 6.41
C GLN A 482 9.97 23.06 5.27
N ILE A 483 10.51 23.42 4.11
CA ILE A 483 9.72 23.85 2.95
C ILE A 483 8.97 22.67 2.34
N HIS A 484 9.61 21.52 2.14
CA HIS A 484 9.04 20.46 1.29
C HIS A 484 8.42 19.28 2.05
N TYR A 485 8.82 19.05 3.30
CA TYR A 485 8.36 17.90 4.08
C TYR A 485 7.51 18.31 5.30
N GLU A 486 7.82 19.45 5.92
CA GLU A 486 7.07 19.94 7.09
C GLU A 486 5.88 20.84 6.73
N LYS A 487 5.93 21.47 5.55
CA LYS A 487 4.91 22.34 4.95
C LYS A 487 4.34 21.73 3.66
N ASN A 488 4.04 20.44 3.71
CA ASN A 488 3.78 19.57 2.56
C ASN A 488 2.36 19.68 1.95
N TYR A 489 1.61 20.73 2.25
CA TYR A 489 0.32 21.01 1.59
C TYR A 489 -0.11 22.46 1.83
N TRP A 490 -1.09 22.91 1.06
CA TRP A 490 -1.75 24.20 1.19
C TRP A 490 -3.10 24.06 1.88
N SER A 491 -3.48 25.03 2.70
CA SER A 491 -4.80 25.16 3.29
C SER A 491 -5.06 26.63 3.57
N LYS A 492 -6.23 27.15 3.18
CA LYS A 492 -6.57 28.58 3.30
C LYS A 492 -5.51 29.49 2.65
N TYR A 493 -4.93 29.06 1.54
CA TYR A 493 -3.86 29.77 0.81
C TYR A 493 -2.56 29.93 1.59
N GLU A 494 -2.37 29.15 2.63
CA GLU A 494 -1.15 29.10 3.43
C GLU A 494 -0.57 27.69 3.45
N ARG A 495 0.72 27.56 3.74
CA ARG A 495 1.39 26.26 3.92
C ARG A 495 1.64 26.02 5.41
N PRO A 496 0.70 25.41 6.15
CA PRO A 496 0.85 25.15 7.56
C PRO A 496 2.00 24.17 7.82
N ARG A 497 2.70 24.37 8.94
CA ARG A 497 3.73 23.45 9.42
C ARG A 497 3.08 22.46 10.40
N ASN A 498 2.86 21.21 9.98
CA ASN A 498 2.19 20.19 10.80
C ASN A 498 3.13 19.08 11.31
N ILE A 499 4.39 19.16 10.92
CA ILE A 499 5.44 18.24 11.32
C ILE A 499 6.65 19.09 11.71
N ASP A 500 7.35 18.72 12.77
CA ASP A 500 8.64 19.31 13.11
C ASP A 500 9.67 18.21 13.35
N PHE A 501 10.50 17.94 12.32
CA PHE A 501 11.54 16.93 12.42
C PHE A 501 12.67 17.32 13.38
N SER A 502 12.77 18.58 13.82
CA SER A 502 13.73 18.97 14.87
C SER A 502 13.26 18.55 16.27
N GLN A 503 11.95 18.42 16.49
CA GLN A 503 11.36 18.13 17.79
C GLN A 503 11.07 16.63 17.93
N LYS A 504 11.79 15.94 18.82
CA LYS A 504 11.63 14.48 19.02
C LYS A 504 10.24 14.06 19.50
N GLU A 505 9.58 14.95 20.26
CA GLU A 505 8.25 14.70 20.82
C GLU A 505 7.11 15.21 19.93
N ASP A 506 7.41 15.78 18.75
CA ASP A 506 6.38 16.17 17.80
C ASP A 506 5.57 14.96 17.32
N ALA A 507 4.24 15.06 17.42
CA ALA A 507 3.34 13.97 17.07
C ALA A 507 3.36 13.68 15.57
N GLY A 508 3.53 14.71 14.73
CA GLY A 508 3.68 14.59 13.28
C GLY A 508 4.94 13.80 12.91
N ARG A 509 6.08 14.16 13.51
CA ARG A 509 7.34 13.43 13.35
C ARG A 509 7.19 11.97 13.76
N GLN A 510 6.60 11.70 14.93
CA GLN A 510 6.40 10.32 15.39
C GLN A 510 5.51 9.51 14.45
N SER A 511 4.45 10.12 13.92
CA SER A 511 3.57 9.52 12.90
C SER A 511 4.32 9.20 11.60
N VAL A 512 5.19 10.09 11.13
CA VAL A 512 6.01 9.81 9.93
C VAL A 512 7.03 8.71 10.21
N LEU A 513 7.74 8.78 11.33
CA LEU A 513 8.81 7.82 11.63
C LEU A 513 8.32 6.40 11.89
N ILE A 514 7.14 6.22 12.49
CA ILE A 514 6.56 4.89 12.68
C ILE A 514 6.16 4.24 11.34
N GLN A 515 5.95 5.04 10.28
CA GLN A 515 5.72 4.55 8.92
C GLN A 515 7.03 4.36 8.14
N PHE A 516 8.00 5.27 8.33
CA PHE A 516 9.25 5.33 7.57
C PHE A 516 10.26 4.25 7.98
N LEU A 517 10.59 4.18 9.27
CA LEU A 517 11.65 3.30 9.77
C LEU A 517 11.41 1.82 9.48
N PRO A 518 10.17 1.28 9.58
CA PRO A 518 9.91 -0.11 9.19
C PRO A 518 10.31 -0.43 7.74
N SER A 519 10.18 0.53 6.83
CA SER A 519 10.53 0.34 5.41
C SER A 519 12.04 0.25 5.14
N LEU A 520 12.87 0.64 6.11
CA LEU A 520 14.33 0.55 6.01
C LEU A 520 14.88 -0.85 6.31
N TYR A 521 14.02 -1.83 6.59
CA TYR A 521 14.41 -3.18 7.02
C TYR A 521 15.53 -3.79 6.16
N TYR A 522 15.36 -3.82 4.83
CA TYR A 522 16.33 -4.42 3.91
C TYR A 522 17.57 -3.55 3.67
N ILE A 523 17.46 -2.23 3.88
CA ILE A 523 18.57 -1.28 3.77
C ILE A 523 19.57 -1.46 4.92
N ILE A 524 19.11 -1.96 6.06
CA ILE A 524 19.93 -2.15 7.26
C ILE A 524 20.50 -3.57 7.32
N GLN A 525 20.16 -4.44 6.34
CA GLN A 525 20.65 -5.82 6.31
C GLN A 525 22.10 -5.93 5.93
#